data_AF-A0A5C5ZZ36-F1
#
_entry.id   AF-A0A5C5ZZ36-F1
#
_cell.length_a   1.000
_cell.length_b   1.000
_cell.length_c   1.000
_cell.angle_alpha   90.00
_cell.angle_beta   90.00
_cell.angle_gamma   90.00
#
_symmetry.space_group_name_H-M   'P 1'
#
loop_
_entity.id
_entity.type
_entity.pdbx_description
1 polymer ?
#
loop_
_entity_poly.entity_id
_entity_poly.type
_entity_poly.pdbx_seq_one_letter_code
_entity_poly.pdbx_strand_id
1 'polypeptide(L)'
;MLRLVFLLLLSVFSFPLYGSVLYADEPAADAPIDDDAANDGTSEVLVNAAEALREIVISDALDRSSDCHHQAIKILKQRKYRDERFNQRIREAFGGNKGDEGRQKELEYALEMIPYSTLTGTECVNLILPLFAEYANEFAEETQRHAGAISIGDFKQDGLPTAALVAMLRRFPSELTRVLPEYLRKGDATPIMCSLAELTVKENLEVLPLIVDAAKSDDRATKLTGLHALNHLLSGFSDRRALVQSQGAIDSKYFSYAERLIGRYDLNHDGSLTQDEWKTMLMSPSEADTDGDDKVTASEYAVWMESQRK
;
A
#
# COMPACT_ATOMS: atom_id res chain seq x y z
N MET A 1 -36.06 -29.67 7.21
CA MET A 1 -36.41 -28.68 8.26
C MET A 1 -35.16 -28.25 9.02
N LEU A 2 -34.22 -27.57 8.35
CA LEU A 2 -33.02 -27.00 8.99
C LEU A 2 -32.49 -25.78 8.21
N ARG A 3 -33.41 -24.99 7.61
CA ARG A 3 -33.10 -23.79 6.81
C ARG A 3 -33.90 -22.55 7.23
N LEU A 4 -34.57 -22.58 8.38
CA LEU A 4 -35.48 -21.50 8.80
C LEU A 4 -35.12 -20.78 10.11
N VAL A 5 -33.97 -21.07 10.72
CA VAL A 5 -33.56 -20.45 12.01
C VAL A 5 -32.47 -19.37 11.84
N PHE A 6 -31.88 -19.23 10.64
CA PHE A 6 -30.71 -18.35 10.45
C PHE A 6 -31.02 -16.94 9.91
N LEU A 7 -32.31 -16.58 9.73
CA LEU A 7 -32.73 -15.31 9.14
C LEU A 7 -33.25 -14.27 10.15
N LEU A 8 -33.00 -14.45 11.45
CA LEU A 8 -33.53 -13.60 12.53
C LEU A 8 -32.48 -12.76 13.29
N LEU A 9 -31.27 -12.58 12.74
CA LEU A 9 -30.20 -11.77 13.35
C LEU A 9 -29.63 -10.66 12.45
N LEU A 10 -30.36 -10.22 11.41
CA LEU A 10 -29.90 -9.17 10.47
C LEU A 10 -30.82 -7.94 10.39
N SER A 11 -31.69 -7.70 11.37
CA SER A 11 -32.64 -6.58 11.36
C SER A 11 -32.62 -5.70 12.60
N VAL A 12 -31.46 -5.20 13.03
CA VAL A 12 -31.37 -4.00 13.89
C VAL A 12 -30.04 -3.28 13.60
N PHE A 13 -30.00 -2.40 12.59
CA PHE A 13 -29.12 -1.21 12.52
C PHE A 13 -29.51 -0.40 11.28
N SER A 14 -30.72 0.17 11.31
CA SER A 14 -31.06 1.38 10.53
C SER A 14 -30.96 2.55 11.50
N PHE A 15 -29.92 3.37 11.38
CA PHE A 15 -29.89 4.69 12.01
C PHE A 15 -30.16 5.75 10.93
N PRO A 16 -31.09 6.70 11.17
CA PRO A 16 -31.34 7.80 10.26
C PRO A 16 -30.29 8.91 10.46
N LEU A 17 -29.94 9.56 9.34
CA LEU A 17 -29.30 10.86 9.28
C LEU A 17 -30.24 11.96 9.81
N TYR A 18 -29.62 13.01 10.36
CA TYR A 18 -30.16 14.29 10.86
C TYR A 18 -30.52 14.40 12.35
N GLY A 19 -29.66 15.10 13.10
CA GLY A 19 -29.95 15.69 14.39
C GLY A 19 -29.02 16.87 14.64
N SER A 20 -29.57 18.08 14.49
CA SER A 20 -28.93 19.37 14.79
C SER A 20 -28.46 19.43 16.24
N VAL A 21 -27.23 19.92 16.46
CA VAL A 21 -26.71 20.21 17.81
C VAL A 21 -27.33 21.52 18.31
N LEU A 22 -28.34 21.40 19.17
CA LEU A 22 -28.81 22.44 20.06
C LEU A 22 -28.01 22.33 21.37
N TYR A 23 -27.32 23.41 21.74
CA TYR A 23 -26.72 23.58 23.05
C TYR A 23 -27.80 23.51 24.13
N ALA A 24 -27.67 22.59 25.07
CA ALA A 24 -28.43 22.55 26.31
C ALA A 24 -27.46 22.63 27.50
N ASP A 25 -27.86 23.42 28.49
CA ASP A 25 -27.15 23.79 29.72
C ASP A 25 -26.47 22.62 30.46
N GLU A 26 -25.31 22.92 31.05
CA GLU A 26 -24.62 22.11 32.06
C GLU A 26 -25.55 21.78 33.24
N PRO A 27 -25.78 20.50 33.59
CA PRO A 27 -26.27 20.14 34.90
C PRO A 27 -25.11 19.97 35.90
N ALA A 28 -25.40 20.41 37.13
CA ALA A 28 -24.50 20.52 38.26
C ALA A 28 -23.90 19.17 38.76
N ALA A 29 -22.83 19.36 39.53
CA ALA A 29 -21.90 18.39 40.10
C ALA A 29 -22.50 17.28 41.01
N ASP A 30 -21.77 16.16 40.98
CA ASP A 30 -21.52 15.18 42.05
C ASP A 30 -22.72 14.51 42.73
N ALA A 31 -23.20 13.42 42.11
CA ALA A 31 -23.70 12.27 42.84
C ALA A 31 -22.75 11.07 42.58
N PRO A 32 -22.25 10.37 43.61
CA PRO A 32 -21.46 9.16 43.43
C PRO A 32 -22.36 8.08 42.81
N ILE A 33 -22.06 7.69 41.57
CA ILE A 33 -22.66 6.53 40.92
C ILE A 33 -21.91 5.32 41.46
N ASP A 34 -22.59 4.49 42.26
CA ASP A 34 -22.13 3.14 42.63
C ASP A 34 -22.07 2.30 41.34
N ASP A 35 -20.88 2.23 40.73
CA ASP A 35 -20.60 1.58 39.43
C ASP A 35 -20.22 0.09 39.56
N ASP A 36 -20.56 -0.56 40.68
CA ASP A 36 -19.85 -1.75 41.16
C ASP A 36 -20.51 -3.12 40.89
N ALA A 37 -21.55 -3.27 40.06
CA ALA A 37 -22.26 -4.57 40.07
C ALA A 37 -22.94 -5.12 38.81
N ALA A 38 -22.63 -4.66 37.59
CA ALA A 38 -23.33 -5.22 36.43
C ALA A 38 -22.60 -5.18 35.07
N ASN A 39 -21.32 -5.56 34.96
CA ASN A 39 -20.79 -5.85 33.62
C ASN A 39 -19.51 -6.72 33.56
N ASP A 40 -19.61 -8.02 33.89
CA ASP A 40 -18.48 -8.94 33.65
C ASP A 40 -18.83 -10.06 32.63
N GLY A 41 -20.05 -10.60 32.64
CA GLY A 41 -20.42 -11.74 31.77
C GLY A 41 -20.76 -11.41 30.31
N THR A 42 -21.33 -10.24 30.01
CA THR A 42 -21.77 -9.91 28.63
C THR A 42 -20.57 -9.66 27.69
N SER A 43 -19.47 -9.17 28.25
CA SER A 43 -18.24 -8.90 27.50
C SER A 43 -17.63 -10.20 26.97
N GLU A 44 -17.55 -11.23 27.80
CA GLU A 44 -16.96 -12.53 27.45
C GLU A 44 -17.72 -13.22 26.30
N VAL A 45 -19.05 -13.21 26.34
CA VAL A 45 -19.88 -13.83 25.28
C VAL A 45 -19.66 -13.15 23.92
N LEU A 46 -19.57 -11.82 23.89
CA LEU A 46 -19.35 -11.06 22.66
C LEU A 46 -17.94 -11.26 22.10
N VAL A 47 -16.92 -11.34 22.96
CA VAL A 47 -15.55 -11.64 22.56
C VAL A 47 -15.47 -13.04 21.95
N ASN A 48 -16.04 -14.05 22.61
CA ASN A 48 -16.08 -15.44 22.11
C ASN A 48 -16.82 -15.54 20.77
N ALA A 49 -17.93 -14.81 20.60
CA ALA A 49 -18.67 -14.78 19.35
C ALA A 49 -17.88 -14.11 18.21
N ALA A 50 -17.14 -13.04 18.51
CA ALA A 50 -16.29 -12.35 17.53
C ALA A 50 -15.11 -13.23 17.09
N GLU A 51 -14.49 -13.96 18.00
CA GLU A 51 -13.44 -14.93 17.70
C GLU A 51 -13.97 -16.09 16.85
N ALA A 52 -15.12 -16.65 17.22
CA ALA A 52 -15.77 -17.70 16.43
C ALA A 52 -16.10 -17.23 15.00
N LEU A 53 -16.61 -16.00 14.84
CA LEU A 53 -16.85 -15.42 13.52
C LEU A 53 -15.54 -15.26 12.74
N ARG A 54 -14.48 -14.76 13.37
CA ARG A 54 -13.15 -14.62 12.74
C ARG A 54 -12.67 -15.97 12.21
N GLU A 55 -12.77 -17.02 13.00
CA GLU A 55 -12.35 -18.37 12.60
C GLU A 55 -13.16 -18.92 11.43
N ILE A 56 -14.48 -18.78 11.46
CA ILE A 56 -15.35 -19.21 10.33
C ILE A 56 -14.97 -18.47 9.05
N VAL A 57 -14.82 -17.14 9.12
CA VAL A 57 -14.48 -16.31 7.97
C VAL A 57 -13.13 -16.68 7.39
N ILE A 58 -12.12 -16.93 8.22
CA ILE A 58 -10.79 -17.32 7.74
C ILE A 58 -10.82 -18.71 7.11
N SER A 59 -11.52 -19.67 7.74
CA SER A 59 -11.67 -21.02 7.19
C SER A 59 -12.35 -21.00 5.81
N ASP A 60 -13.47 -20.29 5.67
CA ASP A 60 -14.20 -20.17 4.39
C ASP A 60 -13.41 -19.38 3.33
N ALA A 61 -12.61 -18.40 3.75
CA ALA A 61 -11.75 -17.66 2.82
C ALA A 61 -10.58 -18.50 2.31
N LEU A 62 -10.10 -19.47 3.09
CA LEU A 62 -9.05 -20.41 2.68
C LEU A 62 -9.58 -21.53 1.77
N ASP A 63 -10.85 -21.91 1.92
CA ASP A 63 -11.49 -22.91 1.08
C ASP A 63 -12.16 -22.27 -0.15
N ARG A 64 -11.47 -22.32 -1.30
CA ARG A 64 -11.99 -21.81 -2.58
C ARG A 64 -13.23 -22.57 -3.08
N SER A 65 -13.44 -23.80 -2.58
CA SER A 65 -14.62 -24.60 -2.94
C SER A 65 -15.83 -24.30 -2.06
N SER A 66 -15.65 -23.51 -0.98
CA SER A 66 -16.74 -23.08 -0.13
C SER A 66 -17.69 -22.15 -0.88
N ASP A 67 -19.00 -22.44 -0.81
CA ASP A 67 -20.05 -21.56 -1.34
C ASP A 67 -20.01 -20.16 -0.69
N CYS A 68 -19.41 -20.05 0.52
CA CYS A 68 -19.28 -18.82 1.28
C CYS A 68 -18.00 -18.03 0.95
N HIS A 69 -17.08 -18.56 0.13
CA HIS A 69 -15.75 -18.00 -0.11
C HIS A 69 -15.74 -16.50 -0.45
N HIS A 70 -16.52 -16.09 -1.45
CA HIS A 70 -16.60 -14.69 -1.88
C HIS A 70 -17.13 -13.76 -0.78
N GLN A 71 -18.10 -14.24 -0.01
CA GLN A 71 -18.66 -13.47 1.11
C GLN A 71 -17.66 -13.40 2.27
N ALA A 72 -16.93 -14.47 2.55
CA ALA A 72 -15.87 -14.51 3.54
C ALA A 72 -14.76 -13.51 3.19
N ILE A 73 -14.29 -13.47 1.93
CA ILE A 73 -13.33 -12.47 1.44
C ILE A 73 -13.86 -11.06 1.66
N LYS A 74 -15.13 -10.77 1.33
CA LYS A 74 -15.74 -9.45 1.57
C LYS A 74 -15.68 -9.06 3.05
N ILE A 75 -16.00 -9.99 3.95
CA ILE A 75 -15.93 -9.75 5.40
C ILE A 75 -14.49 -9.54 5.85
N LEU A 76 -13.52 -10.30 5.35
CA LEU A 76 -12.08 -10.07 5.59
C LEU A 76 -11.68 -8.64 5.22
N LYS A 77 -12.10 -8.15 4.04
CA LYS A 77 -11.80 -6.78 3.58
C LYS A 77 -12.38 -5.74 4.54
N GLN A 78 -13.65 -5.91 4.92
CA GLN A 78 -14.37 -4.97 5.79
C GLN A 78 -13.79 -4.93 7.20
N ARG A 79 -13.42 -6.09 7.75
CA ARG A 79 -12.92 -6.22 9.13
C ARG A 79 -11.40 -6.11 9.24
N LYS A 80 -10.69 -6.03 8.10
CA LYS A 80 -9.22 -6.00 8.02
C LYS A 80 -8.56 -7.14 8.79
N TYR A 81 -9.17 -8.33 8.78
CA TYR A 81 -8.60 -9.49 9.46
C TYR A 81 -7.30 -9.92 8.77
N ARG A 82 -6.30 -10.27 9.59
CA ARG A 82 -5.03 -10.86 9.14
C ARG A 82 -4.81 -12.19 9.85
N ASP A 83 -4.26 -13.18 9.14
CA ASP A 83 -4.00 -14.51 9.70
C ASP A 83 -2.79 -15.19 9.02
N GLU A 84 -2.03 -15.97 9.78
CA GLU A 84 -0.84 -16.68 9.28
C GLU A 84 -1.18 -17.85 8.36
N ARG A 85 -2.38 -18.43 8.46
CA ARG A 85 -2.79 -19.55 7.59
C ARG A 85 -2.79 -19.17 6.10
N PHE A 86 -2.97 -17.89 5.77
CA PHE A 86 -2.83 -17.40 4.39
C PHE A 86 -1.38 -17.49 3.89
N ASN A 87 -0.38 -17.33 4.77
CA ASN A 87 1.03 -17.29 4.39
C ASN A 87 1.47 -18.57 3.68
N GLN A 88 1.06 -19.74 4.19
CA GLN A 88 1.41 -21.02 3.59
C GLN A 88 0.84 -21.15 2.18
N ARG A 89 -0.46 -20.86 2.00
CA ARG A 89 -1.13 -20.91 0.70
C ARG A 89 -0.52 -19.94 -0.31
N ILE A 90 -0.15 -18.74 0.13
CA ILE A 90 0.56 -17.77 -0.70
C ILE A 90 1.90 -18.35 -1.13
N ARG A 91 2.73 -18.83 -0.21
CA ARG A 91 4.05 -19.41 -0.55
C ARG A 91 3.94 -20.59 -1.52
N GLU A 92 2.96 -21.47 -1.33
CA GLU A 92 2.69 -22.61 -2.21
C GLU A 92 2.31 -22.15 -3.64
N ALA A 93 1.41 -21.17 -3.76
CA ALA A 93 1.00 -20.63 -5.05
C ALA A 93 2.18 -20.00 -5.82
N PHE A 94 3.03 -19.26 -5.13
CA PHE A 94 4.24 -18.65 -5.73
C PHE A 94 5.33 -19.68 -6.06
N GLY A 95 5.41 -20.78 -5.30
CA GLY A 95 6.38 -21.87 -5.50
C GLY A 95 5.97 -22.93 -6.55
N GLY A 96 4.75 -22.86 -7.10
CA GLY A 96 4.25 -23.83 -8.08
C GLY A 96 5.07 -23.86 -9.38
N ASN A 97 5.16 -25.04 -10.01
CA ASN A 97 5.85 -25.24 -11.28
C ASN A 97 5.17 -24.49 -12.43
N LYS A 98 5.98 -23.94 -13.35
CA LYS A 98 5.48 -23.35 -14.59
C LYS A 98 4.70 -24.39 -15.41
N GLY A 99 3.53 -24.01 -15.94
CA GLY A 99 2.76 -24.81 -16.91
C GLY A 99 1.53 -25.55 -16.37
N ASP A 100 1.23 -25.47 -15.07
CA ASP A 100 -0.05 -25.97 -14.57
C ASP A 100 -1.18 -25.00 -14.95
N GLU A 101 -2.21 -25.50 -15.65
CA GLU A 101 -3.41 -24.73 -16.03
C GLU A 101 -4.12 -24.13 -14.81
N GLY A 102 -3.91 -24.68 -13.61
CA GLY A 102 -4.41 -24.13 -12.34
C GLY A 102 -3.57 -22.98 -11.77
N ARG A 103 -2.30 -22.83 -12.16
CA ARG A 103 -1.35 -21.92 -11.49
C ARG A 103 -1.78 -20.46 -11.54
N GLN A 104 -2.31 -20.00 -12.67
CA GLN A 104 -2.76 -18.60 -12.79
C GLN A 104 -3.86 -18.28 -11.77
N LYS A 105 -4.84 -19.17 -11.62
CA LYS A 105 -5.94 -19.00 -10.66
C LYS A 105 -5.45 -19.05 -9.22
N GLU A 106 -4.41 -19.83 -8.93
CA GLU A 106 -3.78 -19.88 -7.59
C GLU A 106 -2.98 -18.61 -7.32
N LEU A 107 -2.25 -18.08 -8.30
CA LEU A 107 -1.51 -16.82 -8.18
C LEU A 107 -2.44 -15.62 -8.01
N GLU A 108 -3.52 -15.54 -8.78
CA GLU A 108 -4.53 -14.48 -8.63
C GLU A 108 -5.12 -14.49 -7.21
N TYR A 109 -5.46 -15.67 -6.70
CA TYR A 109 -5.94 -15.84 -5.33
C TYR A 109 -4.87 -15.43 -4.30
N ALA A 110 -3.64 -15.91 -4.46
CA ALA A 110 -2.54 -15.58 -3.55
C ALA A 110 -2.27 -14.07 -3.50
N LEU A 111 -2.27 -13.40 -4.67
CA LEU A 111 -2.13 -11.95 -4.76
C LEU A 111 -3.28 -11.22 -4.06
N GLU A 112 -4.52 -11.70 -4.19
CA GLU A 112 -5.67 -11.16 -3.47
C GLU A 112 -5.54 -11.34 -1.95
N MET A 113 -4.92 -12.44 -1.49
CA MET A 113 -4.80 -12.78 -0.07
C MET A 113 -3.63 -12.13 0.66
N ILE A 114 -2.58 -11.66 -0.03
CA ILE A 114 -1.41 -10.99 0.61
C ILE A 114 -1.80 -9.92 1.65
N PRO A 115 -2.78 -9.02 1.43
CA PRO A 115 -3.15 -7.99 2.41
C PRO A 115 -3.73 -8.55 3.72
N TYR A 116 -4.27 -9.77 3.67
CA TYR A 116 -4.86 -10.49 4.81
C TYR A 116 -3.88 -11.50 5.41
N SER A 117 -2.67 -11.61 4.86
CA SER A 117 -1.60 -12.43 5.40
C SER A 117 -0.83 -11.71 6.50
N THR A 118 -0.02 -12.44 7.27
CA THR A 118 0.93 -11.86 8.23
C THR A 118 2.35 -11.74 7.67
N LEU A 119 2.53 -11.96 6.36
CA LEU A 119 3.82 -11.78 5.69
C LEU A 119 4.35 -10.35 5.86
N THR A 120 5.65 -10.24 6.04
CA THR A 120 6.34 -8.94 6.05
C THR A 120 6.43 -8.36 4.64
N GLY A 121 6.57 -7.03 4.53
CA GLY A 121 6.74 -6.38 3.22
C GLY A 121 7.93 -6.94 2.42
N THR A 122 9.02 -7.28 3.12
CA THR A 122 10.20 -7.90 2.50
C THR A 122 9.92 -9.31 1.97
N GLU A 123 9.21 -10.14 2.73
CA GLU A 123 8.81 -11.46 2.24
C GLU A 123 7.90 -11.34 1.02
N CYS A 124 6.92 -10.42 1.04
CA CYS A 124 6.05 -10.17 -0.10
C CYS A 124 6.85 -9.79 -1.35
N VAL A 125 7.78 -8.83 -1.24
CA VAL A 125 8.65 -8.42 -2.36
C VAL A 125 9.51 -9.60 -2.86
N ASN A 126 10.07 -10.41 -1.96
CA ASN A 126 10.88 -11.57 -2.33
C ASN A 126 10.08 -12.70 -3.00
N LEU A 127 8.79 -12.82 -2.72
CA LEU A 127 7.91 -13.75 -3.43
C LEU A 127 7.51 -13.20 -4.80
N ILE A 128 7.20 -11.90 -4.88
CA ILE A 128 6.69 -11.25 -6.09
C ILE A 128 7.77 -11.04 -7.15
N LEU A 129 8.97 -10.63 -6.76
CA LEU A 129 10.04 -10.26 -7.70
C LEU A 129 10.47 -11.40 -8.64
N PRO A 130 10.75 -12.63 -8.16
CA PRO A 130 11.10 -13.74 -9.05
C PRO A 130 10.01 -14.04 -10.07
N LEU A 131 8.75 -14.03 -9.62
CA LEU A 131 7.61 -14.29 -10.49
C LEU A 131 7.45 -13.18 -11.54
N PHE A 132 7.60 -11.93 -11.12
CA PHE A 132 7.60 -10.79 -12.03
C PHE A 132 8.72 -10.90 -13.06
N ALA A 133 9.95 -11.25 -12.66
CA ALA A 133 11.07 -11.46 -13.57
C ALA A 133 10.81 -12.62 -14.55
N GLU A 134 10.17 -13.69 -14.10
CA GLU A 134 9.73 -14.81 -14.94
C GLU A 134 8.75 -14.36 -16.03
N TYR A 135 7.67 -13.67 -15.66
CA TYR A 135 6.68 -13.15 -16.62
C TYR A 135 7.26 -12.08 -17.53
N ALA A 136 8.14 -11.25 -16.99
CA ALA A 136 8.85 -10.23 -17.74
C ALA A 136 9.69 -10.85 -18.86
N ASN A 137 10.44 -11.93 -18.58
CA ASN A 137 11.26 -12.59 -19.59
C ASN A 137 10.42 -13.18 -20.72
N GLU A 138 9.31 -13.83 -20.38
CA GLU A 138 8.36 -14.37 -21.38
C GLU A 138 7.80 -13.24 -22.26
N PHE A 139 7.44 -12.10 -21.65
CA PHE A 139 6.96 -10.93 -22.39
C PHE A 139 8.06 -10.25 -23.24
N ALA A 140 9.29 -10.22 -22.77
CA ALA A 140 10.42 -9.64 -23.49
C ALA A 140 10.75 -10.43 -24.76
N GLU A 141 10.69 -11.76 -24.71
CA GLU A 141 10.86 -12.62 -25.90
C GLU A 141 9.80 -12.36 -26.96
N GLU A 142 8.55 -12.09 -26.54
CA GLU A 142 7.47 -11.72 -27.44
C GLU A 142 7.65 -10.31 -28.01
N THR A 143 8.06 -9.35 -27.16
CA THR A 143 8.22 -7.94 -27.54
C THR A 143 9.47 -7.67 -28.37
N GLN A 144 10.52 -8.50 -28.28
CA GLN A 144 11.66 -8.44 -29.19
C GLN A 144 11.25 -8.58 -30.65
N ARG A 145 10.10 -9.21 -30.94
CA ARG A 145 9.50 -9.24 -32.29
C ARG A 145 8.99 -7.87 -32.75
N HIS A 146 8.76 -6.93 -31.82
CA HIS A 146 8.09 -5.65 -32.05
C HIS A 146 8.96 -4.39 -31.82
N ALA A 147 10.25 -4.52 -31.46
CA ALA A 147 11.27 -3.46 -31.48
C ALA A 147 11.01 -2.14 -30.71
N GLY A 148 10.02 -2.11 -29.80
CA GLY A 148 9.67 -0.95 -28.97
C GLY A 148 10.34 -0.95 -27.59
N ALA A 149 10.38 0.22 -26.94
CA ALA A 149 10.68 0.32 -25.51
C ALA A 149 9.50 -0.23 -24.70
N ILE A 150 9.77 -0.86 -23.55
CA ILE A 150 8.75 -1.40 -22.66
C ILE A 150 8.63 -0.48 -21.44
N SER A 151 7.46 0.11 -21.24
CA SER A 151 7.08 0.82 -20.00
C SER A 151 6.26 -0.09 -19.09
N ILE A 152 6.28 0.16 -17.77
CA ILE A 152 5.36 -0.48 -16.82
C ILE A 152 3.89 -0.27 -17.23
N GLY A 153 3.57 0.82 -17.92
CA GLY A 153 2.22 1.09 -18.39
C GLY A 153 1.72 0.13 -19.49
N ASP A 154 2.63 -0.56 -20.19
CA ASP A 154 2.33 -1.34 -21.39
C ASP A 154 1.82 -2.76 -21.09
N PHE A 155 1.93 -3.23 -19.84
CA PHE A 155 1.52 -4.58 -19.39
C PHE A 155 -0.01 -4.80 -19.34
N LYS A 156 -0.80 -4.03 -20.10
CA LYS A 156 -2.25 -3.94 -19.89
C LYS A 156 -3.11 -4.98 -20.60
N GLN A 157 -2.62 -5.79 -21.55
CA GLN A 157 -3.56 -6.36 -22.54
C GLN A 157 -3.98 -7.82 -22.43
N ASP A 158 -3.18 -8.84 -22.15
CA ASP A 158 -3.73 -10.20 -22.12
C ASP A 158 -3.01 -11.09 -21.11
N GLY A 159 -3.68 -11.41 -19.99
CA GLY A 159 -3.14 -12.19 -18.88
C GLY A 159 -2.87 -11.33 -17.65
N LEU A 160 -3.71 -11.48 -16.63
CA LEU A 160 -3.76 -10.67 -15.41
C LEU A 160 -2.54 -10.69 -14.43
N PRO A 161 -1.43 -11.46 -14.56
CA PRO A 161 -0.40 -11.44 -13.51
C PRO A 161 0.37 -10.12 -13.40
N THR A 162 0.91 -9.58 -14.50
CA THR A 162 1.96 -8.54 -14.40
C THR A 162 1.45 -7.23 -13.82
N ALA A 163 0.28 -6.76 -14.25
CA ALA A 163 -0.33 -5.55 -13.68
C ALA A 163 -0.67 -5.72 -12.19
N ALA A 164 -1.13 -6.90 -11.78
CA ALA A 164 -1.40 -7.21 -10.38
C ALA A 164 -0.09 -7.27 -9.55
N LEU A 165 0.96 -7.87 -10.09
CA LEU A 165 2.29 -7.92 -9.46
C LEU A 165 2.86 -6.50 -9.28
N VAL A 166 2.79 -5.65 -10.30
CA VAL A 166 3.19 -4.24 -10.23
C VAL A 166 2.37 -3.48 -9.18
N ALA A 167 1.05 -3.66 -9.17
CA ALA A 167 0.18 -3.02 -8.20
C ALA A 167 0.52 -3.47 -6.76
N MET A 168 0.91 -4.73 -6.58
CA MET A 168 1.37 -5.23 -5.29
C MET A 168 2.75 -4.68 -4.90
N LEU A 169 3.72 -4.62 -5.83
CA LEU A 169 5.04 -4.03 -5.56
C LEU A 169 4.95 -2.54 -5.20
N ARG A 170 4.03 -1.79 -5.80
CA ARG A 170 3.75 -0.38 -5.45
C ARG A 170 3.37 -0.17 -3.99
N ARG A 171 2.88 -1.20 -3.30
CA ARG A 171 2.51 -1.13 -1.88
C ARG A 171 3.71 -1.27 -0.95
N PHE A 172 4.87 -1.66 -1.46
CA PHE A 172 6.09 -1.91 -0.70
C PHE A 172 7.30 -1.18 -1.30
N PRO A 173 7.25 0.15 -1.51
CA PRO A 173 8.30 0.89 -2.21
C PRO A 173 9.62 0.88 -1.43
N SER A 174 9.58 0.90 -0.10
CA SER A 174 10.76 0.88 0.78
C SER A 174 11.45 -0.49 0.77
N GLU A 175 10.68 -1.57 0.81
CA GLU A 175 11.22 -2.93 0.74
C GLU A 175 11.73 -3.25 -0.66
N LEU A 176 11.03 -2.79 -1.71
CA LEU A 176 11.50 -2.90 -3.09
C LEU A 176 12.81 -2.15 -3.29
N THR A 177 12.92 -0.92 -2.77
CA THR A 177 14.16 -0.13 -2.74
C THR A 177 15.33 -0.94 -2.18
N ARG A 178 15.10 -1.68 -1.09
CA ARG A 178 16.14 -2.47 -0.44
C ARG A 178 16.54 -3.71 -1.24
N VAL A 179 15.58 -4.38 -1.87
CA VAL A 179 15.80 -5.70 -2.50
C VAL A 179 16.21 -5.57 -3.98
N LEU A 180 15.69 -4.59 -4.71
CA LEU A 180 15.90 -4.44 -6.15
C LEU A 180 17.39 -4.35 -6.57
N PRO A 181 18.29 -3.64 -5.86
CA PRO A 181 19.70 -3.60 -6.23
C PRO A 181 20.35 -4.98 -6.27
N GLU A 182 20.02 -5.87 -5.33
CA GLU A 182 20.57 -7.23 -5.31
C GLU A 182 20.14 -8.05 -6.52
N TYR A 183 18.89 -7.90 -6.95
CA TYR A 183 18.37 -8.55 -8.16
C TYR A 183 19.06 -8.01 -9.42
N LEU A 184 19.19 -6.69 -9.55
CA LEU A 184 19.87 -6.07 -10.69
C LEU A 184 21.34 -6.47 -10.76
N ARG A 185 22.04 -6.58 -9.62
CA ARG A 185 23.46 -7.00 -9.56
C ARG A 185 23.69 -8.46 -9.96
N LYS A 186 22.71 -9.35 -9.79
CA LYS A 186 22.83 -10.77 -10.14
C LYS A 186 22.93 -11.03 -11.66
N GLY A 187 22.81 -9.99 -12.48
CA GLY A 187 22.85 -10.10 -13.94
C GLY A 187 21.47 -10.31 -14.56
N ASP A 188 20.41 -10.39 -13.74
CA ASP A 188 19.02 -10.46 -14.17
C ASP A 188 18.42 -9.06 -14.42
N ALA A 189 19.25 -8.10 -14.82
CA ALA A 189 18.84 -6.75 -15.22
C ALA A 189 18.15 -6.78 -16.60
N THR A 190 17.06 -7.53 -16.66
CA THR A 190 16.18 -7.58 -17.82
C THR A 190 15.61 -6.17 -18.01
N PRO A 191 15.29 -5.76 -19.24
CA PRO A 191 14.74 -4.43 -19.51
C PRO A 191 13.61 -4.07 -18.54
N ILE A 192 12.75 -5.05 -18.26
CA ILE A 192 11.58 -4.90 -17.40
C ILE A 192 11.96 -4.79 -15.92
N MET A 193 13.00 -5.47 -15.45
CA MET A 193 13.50 -5.26 -14.08
C MET A 193 14.03 -3.84 -13.86
N CYS A 194 14.63 -3.21 -14.89
CA CYS A 194 15.01 -1.80 -14.84
C CYS A 194 13.79 -0.89 -14.70
N SER A 195 12.66 -1.25 -15.30
CA SER A 195 11.42 -0.46 -15.19
C SER A 195 10.90 -0.38 -13.75
N LEU A 196 11.11 -1.41 -12.92
CA LEU A 196 10.73 -1.39 -11.50
C LEU A 196 11.43 -0.31 -10.68
N ALA A 197 12.53 0.25 -11.17
CA ALA A 197 13.18 1.39 -10.52
C ALA A 197 12.23 2.59 -10.37
N GLU A 198 11.24 2.73 -11.27
CA GLU A 198 10.19 3.75 -11.20
C GLU A 198 9.30 3.60 -9.95
N LEU A 199 9.21 2.39 -9.39
CA LEU A 199 8.40 2.09 -8.20
C LEU A 199 9.20 2.22 -6.90
N THR A 200 10.52 2.39 -6.98
CA THR A 200 11.36 2.56 -5.79
C THR A 200 11.19 3.96 -5.21
N VAL A 201 11.54 4.13 -3.93
CA VAL A 201 11.62 5.46 -3.33
C VAL A 201 12.63 6.25 -4.15
N LYS A 202 12.24 7.46 -4.57
CA LYS A 202 13.00 8.32 -5.49
C LYS A 202 14.45 8.61 -5.01
N GLU A 203 14.82 8.21 -3.80
CA GLU A 203 16.10 8.46 -3.12
C GLU A 203 17.05 7.28 -3.20
N ASN A 204 16.69 6.21 -3.91
CA ASN A 204 17.55 5.04 -4.01
C ASN A 204 18.77 5.28 -4.92
N LEU A 205 19.79 5.93 -4.37
CA LEU A 205 21.05 6.18 -5.05
C LEU A 205 21.79 4.88 -5.39
N GLU A 206 21.49 3.75 -4.73
CA GLU A 206 22.13 2.47 -5.04
C GLU A 206 21.68 1.88 -6.39
N VAL A 207 20.47 2.20 -6.83
CA VAL A 207 19.93 1.71 -8.11
C VAL A 207 20.50 2.51 -9.28
N LEU A 208 20.87 3.78 -9.07
CA LEU A 208 21.34 4.67 -10.14
C LEU A 208 22.52 4.10 -10.95
N PRO A 209 23.65 3.64 -10.34
CA PRO A 209 24.74 3.06 -11.12
C PRO A 209 24.29 1.86 -11.95
N LEU A 210 23.42 1.00 -11.41
CA LEU A 210 22.92 -0.19 -12.07
C LEU A 210 22.04 0.16 -13.29
N ILE A 211 21.20 1.18 -13.15
CA ILE A 211 20.36 1.68 -14.25
C ILE A 211 21.20 2.41 -15.31
N VAL A 212 22.24 3.13 -14.90
CA VAL A 212 23.21 3.74 -15.83
C VAL A 212 23.94 2.66 -16.63
N ASP A 213 24.33 1.57 -16.00
CA ASP A 213 24.97 0.44 -16.69
C ASP A 213 24.00 -0.25 -17.65
N ALA A 214 22.73 -0.43 -17.26
CA ALA A 214 21.67 -0.90 -18.16
C ALA A 214 21.47 0.04 -19.37
N ALA A 215 21.46 1.36 -19.15
CA ALA A 215 21.34 2.36 -20.21
C ALA A 215 22.55 2.36 -21.18
N LYS A 216 23.72 1.85 -20.75
CA LYS A 216 24.90 1.67 -21.61
C LYS A 216 24.91 0.34 -22.36
N SER A 217 24.04 -0.61 -22.00
CA SER A 217 23.98 -1.94 -22.61
C SER A 217 23.93 -1.90 -24.14
N ASP A 218 24.60 -2.83 -24.80
CA ASP A 218 24.51 -2.98 -26.26
C ASP A 218 23.15 -3.54 -26.69
N ASP A 219 22.46 -4.27 -25.79
CA ASP A 219 21.09 -4.70 -26.05
C ASP A 219 20.15 -3.49 -26.12
N ARG A 220 19.45 -3.36 -27.24
CA ARG A 220 18.59 -2.21 -27.53
C ARG A 220 17.45 -2.09 -26.53
N ALA A 221 16.84 -3.20 -26.11
CA ALA A 221 15.70 -3.17 -25.20
C ALA A 221 16.17 -2.72 -23.80
N THR A 222 17.24 -3.32 -23.27
CA THR A 222 17.82 -2.94 -21.98
C THR A 222 18.29 -1.49 -21.99
N LYS A 223 18.93 -1.04 -23.08
CA LYS A 223 19.34 0.36 -23.25
C LYS A 223 18.15 1.32 -23.20
N LEU A 224 17.09 1.05 -23.98
CA LEU A 224 15.91 1.92 -24.02
C LEU A 224 15.19 1.98 -22.67
N THR A 225 14.98 0.83 -22.02
CA THR A 225 14.31 0.83 -20.70
C THR A 225 15.20 1.41 -19.61
N GLY A 226 16.52 1.17 -19.67
CA GLY A 226 17.49 1.82 -18.78
C GLY A 226 17.48 3.34 -18.93
N LEU A 227 17.41 3.86 -20.16
CA LEU A 227 17.28 5.31 -20.42
C LEU A 227 15.94 5.86 -19.89
N HIS A 228 14.83 5.14 -20.07
CA HIS A 228 13.52 5.55 -19.54
C HIS A 228 13.53 5.62 -18.01
N ALA A 229 13.99 4.55 -17.36
CA ALA A 229 14.12 4.48 -15.90
C ALA A 229 15.06 5.57 -15.37
N LEU A 230 16.20 5.79 -16.03
CA LEU A 230 17.13 6.86 -15.67
C LEU A 230 16.48 8.24 -15.77
N ASN A 231 15.76 8.52 -16.86
CA ASN A 231 15.06 9.79 -17.04
C ASN A 231 14.02 10.01 -15.94
N HIS A 232 13.25 8.98 -15.59
CA HIS A 232 12.26 9.03 -14.51
C HIS A 232 12.90 9.28 -13.13
N LEU A 233 14.03 8.61 -12.85
CA LEU A 233 14.76 8.87 -11.61
C LEU A 233 15.32 10.31 -11.57
N LEU A 234 15.92 10.78 -12.67
CA LEU A 234 16.48 12.12 -12.80
C LEU A 234 15.44 13.25 -12.76
N SER A 235 14.24 13.04 -13.28
CA SER A 235 13.16 14.03 -13.16
C SER A 235 12.80 14.23 -11.68
N GLY A 236 12.71 13.15 -10.90
CA GLY A 236 12.47 13.24 -9.46
C GLY A 236 13.58 13.96 -8.66
N PHE A 237 14.83 13.96 -9.16
CA PHE A 237 15.91 14.77 -8.57
C PHE A 237 15.82 16.24 -8.97
N SER A 238 15.38 16.55 -10.19
CA SER A 238 15.24 17.92 -10.66
C SER A 238 14.13 18.65 -9.90
N ASP A 239 12.99 18.00 -9.71
CA ASP A 239 11.87 18.53 -8.92
C ASP A 239 12.32 18.82 -7.48
N ARG A 240 13.08 17.92 -6.87
CA ARG A 240 13.63 18.15 -5.52
C ARG A 240 14.70 19.21 -5.47
N ARG A 241 15.57 19.33 -6.46
CA ARG A 241 16.53 20.42 -6.50
C ARG A 241 15.80 21.76 -6.57
N ALA A 242 14.70 21.84 -7.32
CA ALA A 242 13.85 23.02 -7.34
C ALA A 242 13.19 23.26 -5.97
N LEU A 243 12.70 22.21 -5.28
CA LEU A 243 12.17 22.32 -3.91
C LEU A 243 13.22 22.73 -2.86
N VAL A 244 14.45 22.21 -2.94
CA VAL A 244 15.54 22.60 -2.02
C VAL A 244 16.02 24.02 -2.32
N GLN A 245 16.05 24.43 -3.59
CA GLN A 245 16.35 25.80 -3.98
C GLN A 245 15.25 26.77 -3.57
N SER A 246 13.97 26.37 -3.60
CA SER A 246 12.89 27.16 -3.04
C SER A 246 12.95 27.19 -1.51
N GLN A 247 13.27 26.08 -0.83
CA GLN A 247 13.50 26.01 0.62
C GLN A 247 14.61 26.95 1.09
N GLY A 248 15.69 27.10 0.32
CA GLY A 248 16.76 28.08 0.60
C GLY A 248 16.30 29.54 0.47
N ALA A 249 15.17 29.79 -0.18
CA ALA A 249 14.53 31.10 -0.28
C ALA A 249 13.36 31.30 0.70
N ILE A 250 12.90 30.25 1.39
CA ILE A 250 11.87 30.34 2.44
C ILE A 250 12.49 31.04 3.66
N ASP A 251 11.79 32.03 4.20
CA ASP A 251 12.19 32.66 5.46
C ASP A 251 12.26 31.59 6.57
N SER A 252 13.46 31.42 7.14
CA SER A 252 13.84 30.46 8.19
C SER A 252 12.84 30.40 9.35
N LYS A 253 12.11 31.49 9.61
CA LYS A 253 11.05 31.54 10.62
C LYS A 253 9.87 30.61 10.31
N TYR A 254 9.42 30.53 9.06
CA TYR A 254 8.29 29.69 8.66
C TYR A 254 8.67 28.21 8.66
N PHE A 255 9.87 27.90 8.18
CA PHE A 255 10.39 26.53 8.23
C PHE A 255 10.48 26.03 9.67
N SER A 256 11.08 26.83 10.58
CA SER A 256 11.17 26.47 12.01
C SER A 256 9.79 26.36 12.70
N TYR A 257 8.75 27.02 12.17
CA TYR A 257 7.39 26.86 12.66
C TYR A 257 6.75 25.58 12.12
N ALA A 258 6.93 25.30 10.83
CA ALA A 258 6.47 24.09 10.19
C ALA A 258 7.07 22.85 10.84
N GLU A 259 8.38 22.80 11.07
CA GLU A 259 9.05 21.67 11.76
C GLU A 259 8.45 21.42 13.15
N ARG A 260 8.22 22.48 13.93
CA ARG A 260 7.60 22.35 15.26
C ARG A 260 6.15 21.90 15.20
N LEU A 261 5.43 22.27 14.15
CA LEU A 261 4.05 21.85 13.96
C LEU A 261 3.98 20.39 13.55
N ILE A 262 4.77 19.99 12.54
CA ILE A 262 4.85 18.61 12.09
C ILE A 262 5.30 17.70 13.21
N GLY A 263 6.38 18.04 13.92
CA GLY A 263 6.86 17.22 15.04
C GLY A 263 5.85 17.07 16.20
N ARG A 264 4.76 17.84 16.23
CA ARG A 264 3.67 17.66 17.21
C ARG A 264 2.64 16.63 16.76
N TYR A 265 2.36 16.54 15.46
CA TYR A 265 1.27 15.73 14.91
C TYR A 265 1.75 14.51 14.11
N ASP A 266 3.03 14.47 13.76
CA ASP A 266 3.71 13.34 13.14
C ASP A 266 3.87 12.22 14.19
N LEU A 267 2.93 11.28 14.17
CA LEU A 267 2.84 10.17 15.11
C LEU A 267 3.78 9.03 14.72
N ASN A 268 4.09 8.92 13.42
CA ASN A 268 4.94 7.86 12.90
C ASN A 268 6.43 8.28 12.81
N HIS A 269 6.72 9.56 13.06
CA HIS A 269 8.03 10.19 13.00
C HIS A 269 8.70 10.09 11.62
N ASP A 270 7.91 10.16 10.54
CA ASP A 270 8.41 10.11 9.16
C ASP A 270 8.76 11.49 8.58
N GLY A 271 8.63 12.56 9.37
CA GLY A 271 8.96 13.93 8.99
C GLY A 271 7.89 14.61 8.13
N SER A 272 6.74 13.96 7.95
CA SER A 272 5.60 14.45 7.19
C SER A 272 4.32 14.26 7.99
N LEU A 273 3.26 14.96 7.62
CA LEU A 273 1.93 14.67 8.12
C LEU A 273 1.19 13.88 7.07
N THR A 274 0.51 12.81 7.48
CA THR A 274 -0.42 12.05 6.64
C THR A 274 -1.86 12.51 6.88
N GLN A 275 -2.77 12.09 6.00
CA GLN A 275 -4.18 12.42 6.11
C GLN A 275 -4.81 12.06 7.47
N ASP A 276 -4.39 10.97 8.09
CA ASP A 276 -4.92 10.55 9.38
C ASP A 276 -4.36 11.38 10.54
N GLU A 277 -3.12 11.86 10.42
CA GLU A 277 -2.46 12.71 11.41
C GLU A 277 -3.05 14.12 11.40
N TRP A 278 -3.18 14.75 10.23
CA TRP A 278 -3.69 16.12 10.18
C TRP A 278 -5.21 16.26 10.33
N LYS A 279 -5.98 15.16 10.25
CA LYS A 279 -7.42 15.17 10.62
C LYS A 279 -7.64 15.59 12.08
N THR A 280 -6.63 15.42 12.94
CA THR A 280 -6.66 15.82 14.34
C THR A 280 -6.30 17.30 14.55
N MET A 281 -5.81 17.98 13.50
CA MET A 281 -5.44 19.38 13.56
C MET A 281 -6.67 20.29 13.45
N LEU A 282 -6.58 21.45 14.10
CA LEU A 282 -7.62 22.48 14.01
C LEU A 282 -7.75 23.06 12.59
N MET A 283 -6.64 23.11 11.84
CA MET A 283 -6.59 23.60 10.47
C MET A 283 -5.96 22.53 9.59
N SER A 284 -6.64 22.18 8.49
CA SER A 284 -6.14 21.18 7.54
C SER A 284 -4.97 21.74 6.74
N PRO A 285 -3.79 21.09 6.75
CA PRO A 285 -2.66 21.43 5.91
C PRO A 285 -2.79 20.87 4.49
N SER A 286 -3.93 20.26 4.11
CA SER A 286 -4.10 19.56 2.83
C SER A 286 -3.85 20.43 1.59
N GLU A 287 -4.01 21.75 1.69
CA GLU A 287 -3.68 22.68 0.59
C GLU A 287 -2.17 22.90 0.41
N ALA A 288 -1.36 22.47 1.38
CA ALA A 288 0.09 22.55 1.31
C ALA A 288 0.71 21.37 0.56
N ASP A 289 -0.01 20.26 0.36
CA ASP A 289 0.44 19.10 -0.43
C ASP A 289 0.52 19.51 -1.91
N THR A 290 1.73 19.88 -2.34
CA THR A 290 1.93 20.43 -3.70
C THR A 290 2.27 19.36 -4.73
N ASP A 291 2.80 18.21 -4.29
CA ASP A 291 3.19 17.11 -5.16
C ASP A 291 2.14 15.99 -5.25
N GLY A 292 1.10 16.05 -4.40
CA GLY A 292 -0.09 15.19 -4.42
C GLY A 292 0.18 13.79 -3.90
N ASP A 293 1.14 13.64 -2.98
CA ASP A 293 1.51 12.34 -2.41
C ASP A 293 0.70 11.96 -1.15
N ASP A 294 -0.35 12.73 -0.84
CA ASP A 294 -1.19 12.62 0.35
C ASP A 294 -0.40 12.81 1.67
N LYS A 295 0.77 13.44 1.59
CA LYS A 295 1.59 13.87 2.72
C LYS A 295 1.90 15.36 2.63
N VAL A 296 2.22 15.94 3.78
CA VAL A 296 2.64 17.34 3.87
C VAL A 296 3.93 17.41 4.66
N THR A 297 5.01 17.80 3.99
CA THR A 297 6.32 17.99 4.59
C THR A 297 6.47 19.37 5.24
N ALA A 298 7.50 19.56 6.08
CA ALA A 298 7.73 20.85 6.75
C ALA A 298 7.98 21.98 5.75
N SER A 299 8.63 21.62 4.64
CA SER A 299 8.91 22.53 3.54
C SER A 299 7.66 23.00 2.85
N GLU A 300 6.79 22.07 2.47
CA GLU A 300 5.52 22.36 1.81
C GLU A 300 4.62 23.22 2.68
N TYR A 301 4.49 22.85 3.95
CA TYR A 301 3.74 23.63 4.92
C TYR A 301 4.32 25.04 5.08
N ALA A 302 5.64 25.20 5.07
CA ALA A 302 6.29 26.50 5.15
C ALA A 302 6.03 27.37 3.91
N VAL A 303 6.11 26.80 2.70
CA VAL A 303 5.77 27.49 1.44
C VAL A 303 4.31 27.94 1.44
N TRP A 304 3.40 27.05 1.83
CA TRP A 304 1.98 27.36 1.88
C TRP A 304 1.70 28.49 2.88
N MET A 305 2.26 28.44 4.09
CA MET A 305 2.13 29.53 5.07
C MET A 305 2.66 30.88 4.56
N GLU A 306 3.77 30.87 3.81
CA GLU A 306 4.30 32.08 3.20
C GLU A 306 3.36 32.64 2.13
N SER A 307 2.72 31.76 1.35
CA SER A 307 1.76 32.14 0.31
C SER A 307 0.48 32.79 0.87
N GLN A 308 0.00 32.33 2.04
CA GLN A 308 -1.20 32.86 2.71
C GLN A 308 -1.04 34.30 3.23
N ARG A 309 0.19 34.84 3.23
CA ARG A 309 0.47 36.21 3.68
C ARG A 309 0.32 37.26 2.57
N LYS A 310 0.43 36.85 1.30
CA LYS A 310 0.39 37.76 0.14
C LYS A 310 -1.03 38.10 -0.25
#